data_AF-A0A2S9G8B5-F1
#
_entry.id   AF-A0A2S9G8B5-F1
#
_cell.length_a   1.000
_cell.length_b   1.000
_cell.length_c   1.000
_cell.angle_alpha   90.00
_cell.angle_beta   90.00
_cell.angle_gamma   90.00
#
_symmetry.space_group_name_H-M   'P 1'
#
loop_
_entity.id
_entity.type
_entity.pdbx_description
1 polymer ?
#
loop_
_entity_poly.entity_id
_entity_poly.type
_entity_poly.pdbx_seq_one_letter_code
_entity_poly.pdbx_strand_id
1 'polypeptide(L)'
;MPAVVAELGYEYLQLTPHRDFIPFFNHPRADDALVAKFRQACVDAGVGIASVLPVLRWSGPDEDAREAAVRYWKRVVQITVDLG
;
A
#
# COMPACT_ATOMS: atom_id res chain seq x y z
N MET A 1 4.31 9.22 -6.26
CA MET A 1 4.68 9.97 -7.48
C MET A 1 4.75 8.98 -8.65
N PRO A 2 3.66 8.74 -9.38
CA PRO A 2 3.69 7.85 -10.55
C PRO A 2 4.37 8.48 -11.79
N ALA A 3 4.20 9.79 -12.01
CA ALA A 3 4.83 10.50 -13.14
C ALA A 3 6.36 10.35 -13.15
N VAL A 4 7.01 10.49 -12.00
CA VAL A 4 8.47 10.31 -11.88
C VAL A 4 8.90 8.88 -12.23
N VAL A 5 8.08 7.88 -11.93
CA VAL A 5 8.37 6.47 -12.30
C VAL A 5 8.38 6.32 -13.82
N ALA A 6 7.41 6.92 -14.51
CA ALA A 6 7.35 6.95 -15.97
C ALA A 6 8.50 7.75 -16.60
N GLU A 7 8.84 8.92 -16.05
CA GLU A 7 9.97 9.76 -16.52
C GLU A 7 11.32 9.02 -16.43
N LEU A 8 11.48 8.15 -15.43
CA LEU A 8 12.66 7.30 -15.26
C LEU A 8 12.63 6.04 -16.16
N GLY A 9 11.58 5.85 -16.97
CA GLY A 9 11.45 4.73 -17.90
C GLY A 9 10.96 3.42 -17.27
N TYR A 10 10.39 3.47 -16.07
CA TYR A 10 9.82 2.28 -15.41
C TYR A 10 8.32 2.15 -15.69
N GLU A 11 7.88 0.91 -15.91
CA GLU A 11 6.47 0.58 -16.16
C GLU A 11 5.69 0.28 -14.88
N TYR A 12 6.38 -0.09 -13.79
CA TYR A 12 5.74 -0.52 -12.55
C TYR A 12 6.42 0.08 -11.32
N LEU A 13 5.64 0.25 -10.26
CA LEU A 13 6.11 0.58 -8.92
C LEU A 13 5.65 -0.45 -7.88
N GLN A 14 6.41 -0.56 -6.79
CA GLN A 14 5.98 -1.23 -5.56
C GLN A 14 5.58 -0.18 -4.52
N LEU A 15 4.41 -0.33 -3.91
CA LEU A 15 4.02 0.46 -2.76
C LEU A 15 4.64 -0.14 -1.50
N THR A 16 5.73 0.48 -1.04
CA THR A 16 6.39 0.16 0.23
C THR A 16 5.68 0.84 1.41
N PRO A 17 6.04 0.51 2.66
CA PRO A 17 5.45 1.17 3.81
C PRO A 17 5.56 2.70 3.71
N HIS A 18 4.41 3.36 3.72
CA HIS A 18 4.28 4.80 3.53
C HIS A 18 3.38 5.39 4.62
N ARG A 19 3.77 6.53 5.18
CA ARG A 19 3.10 7.13 6.36
C ARG A 19 1.60 7.39 6.14
N ASP A 20 1.22 7.73 4.92
CA ASP A 20 -0.15 8.09 4.56
C ASP A 20 -0.98 6.89 4.07
N PHE A 21 -0.33 5.73 3.88
CA PHE A 21 -0.95 4.57 3.24
C PHE A 21 -0.89 3.34 4.15
N ILE A 22 0.29 2.72 4.24
CA ILE A 22 0.55 1.47 4.96
C ILE A 22 1.78 1.63 5.86
N PRO A 23 1.68 2.34 6.99
CA PRO A 23 2.83 2.59 7.85
C PRO A 23 3.36 1.30 8.49
N PHE A 24 4.65 1.26 8.79
CA PHE A 24 5.26 0.13 9.49
C PHE A 24 4.50 -0.22 10.77
N PHE A 25 4.14 -1.49 10.92
CA PHE A 25 3.53 -2.10 12.11
C PHE A 25 2.19 -1.53 12.57
N ASN A 26 1.61 -0.58 11.85
CA ASN A 26 0.44 0.19 12.27
C ASN A 26 -0.75 -0.03 11.35
N HIS A 27 -1.92 0.45 11.81
CA HIS A 27 -3.13 0.43 11.01
C HIS A 27 -2.93 1.21 9.70
N PRO A 28 -3.34 0.66 8.54
CA PRO A 28 -3.37 1.38 7.28
C PRO A 28 -4.19 2.67 7.39
N ARG A 29 -3.69 3.77 6.83
CA ARG A 29 -4.29 5.10 6.98
C ARG A 29 -5.02 5.60 5.75
N ALA A 30 -4.77 5.02 4.58
CA ALA A 30 -5.40 5.46 3.36
C ALA A 30 -6.92 5.24 3.41
N ASP A 31 -7.64 6.35 3.21
CA ASP A 31 -9.07 6.32 2.93
C ASP A 31 -9.32 6.07 1.44
N ASP A 32 -10.57 5.83 1.09
CA ASP A 32 -10.95 5.43 -0.26
C ASP A 32 -10.67 6.55 -1.28
N ALA A 33 -10.75 7.82 -0.85
CA ALA A 33 -10.44 8.98 -1.68
C ALA A 33 -8.94 9.05 -2.04
N LEU A 34 -8.06 8.81 -1.06
CA LEU A 34 -6.62 8.76 -1.28
C LEU A 34 -6.23 7.57 -2.15
N VAL A 35 -6.86 6.41 -1.95
CA VAL A 35 -6.63 5.22 -2.79
C VAL A 35 -7.04 5.50 -4.24
N ALA A 36 -8.24 6.02 -4.47
CA ALA A 36 -8.74 6.37 -5.79
C ALA A 36 -7.84 7.41 -6.49
N LYS A 37 -7.41 8.45 -5.76
CA LYS A 37 -6.50 9.46 -6.29
C LYS A 37 -5.15 8.88 -6.69
N PHE A 38 -4.58 7.98 -5.88
CA PHE A 38 -3.31 7.36 -6.22
C PHE A 38 -3.43 6.43 -7.42
N ARG A 39 -4.50 5.62 -7.48
CA ARG A 39 -4.83 4.80 -8.64
C ARG A 39 -4.95 5.64 -9.91
N GLN A 40 -5.69 6.75 -9.87
CA GLN A 40 -5.84 7.63 -11.03
C GLN A 40 -4.49 8.21 -11.47
N ALA A 41 -3.65 8.64 -10.53
CA ALA A 41 -2.31 9.14 -10.86
C ALA A 41 -1.42 8.05 -11.53
N CYS A 42 -1.57 6.79 -11.15
CA CYS A 42 -0.91 5.66 -11.82
C CYS A 42 -1.41 5.48 -13.26
N VAL A 43 -2.74 5.51 -13.46
CA VAL A 43 -3.37 5.44 -14.79
C VAL A 43 -2.93 6.58 -15.69
N ASP A 44 -2.95 7.82 -15.18
CA ASP A 44 -2.58 9.01 -15.94
C ASP A 44 -1.10 8.98 -16.38
N ALA A 45 -0.23 8.39 -15.54
CA ALA A 45 1.19 8.22 -15.83
C ALA A 45 1.50 6.97 -16.69
N GLY A 46 0.52 6.09 -16.93
CA GLY A 46 0.75 4.81 -17.60
C GLY A 46 1.61 3.84 -16.80
N VAL A 47 1.59 3.92 -15.46
CA VAL A 47 2.42 3.11 -14.55
C VAL A 47 1.54 2.13 -13.78
N GLY A 48 1.93 0.85 -13.76
CA GLY A 48 1.28 -0.19 -12.98
C GLY A 48 1.75 -0.26 -11.53
N ILE A 49 0.94 -0.88 -10.67
CA ILE A 49 1.35 -1.24 -9.31
C ILE A 49 1.68 -2.73 -9.31
N ALA A 50 2.97 -3.08 -9.21
CA ALA A 50 3.41 -4.47 -9.21
C ALA A 50 3.10 -5.20 -7.90
N SER A 51 3.18 -4.48 -6.78
CA SER A 51 3.01 -5.07 -5.45
C SER A 51 2.75 -4.00 -4.38
N VAL A 52 2.13 -4.43 -3.30
CA VAL A 52 1.96 -3.67 -2.06
C VAL A 52 2.64 -4.45 -0.93
N LEU A 53 3.61 -3.84 -0.26
CA LEU A 53 4.46 -4.48 0.75
C LEU A 53 4.10 -3.98 2.16
N PRO A 54 3.16 -4.62 2.87
CA PRO A 54 2.95 -4.35 4.28
C PRO A 54 4.04 -4.99 5.14
N VAL A 55 4.45 -4.30 6.20
CA VAL A 55 5.37 -4.83 7.21
C VAL A 55 4.67 -4.80 8.57
N LEU A 56 4.33 -5.99 9.10
CA LEU A 56 3.53 -6.16 10.32
C LEU A 56 4.19 -7.16 11.29
N ARG A 57 3.69 -7.26 12.52
CA ARG A 57 4.29 -8.01 13.65
C ARG A 57 3.75 -9.45 13.80
N TRP A 58 3.57 -10.17 12.71
CA TRP A 58 2.94 -11.51 12.67
C TRP A 58 3.65 -12.59 13.50
N SER A 59 4.97 -12.49 13.65
CA SER A 59 5.82 -13.42 14.40
C SER A 59 6.35 -12.81 15.70
N GLY A 60 5.76 -11.70 16.17
CA GLY A 60 6.13 -11.08 17.43
C GLY A 60 5.71 -11.92 18.65
N PRO A 61 6.38 -11.76 19.80
CA PRO A 61 6.02 -12.50 21.02
C PRO A 61 4.67 -12.05 21.62
N ASP A 62 4.25 -10.82 21.32
CA ASP A 62 3.01 -10.23 21.81
C ASP A 62 1.79 -10.65 20.97
N GLU A 63 0.77 -11.22 21.62
CA GLU A 63 -0.43 -11.76 20.98
C GLU A 63 -1.32 -10.67 20.38
N ASP A 64 -1.54 -9.58 21.10
CA ASP A 64 -2.35 -8.45 20.63
C ASP A 64 -1.75 -7.86 19.35
N ALA A 65 -0.42 -7.77 19.27
CA ALA A 65 0.29 -7.34 18.08
C ALA A 65 0.13 -8.30 16.89
N ARG A 66 0.10 -9.63 17.14
CA ARG A 66 -0.14 -10.64 16.09
C ARG A 66 -1.56 -10.55 15.55
N GLU A 67 -2.56 -10.43 16.43
CA GLU A 67 -3.95 -10.27 16.00
C GLU A 67 -4.18 -8.96 15.24
N ALA A 68 -3.57 -7.86 15.72
CA ALA A 68 -3.58 -6.58 15.03
C ALA A 68 -2.95 -6.69 13.63
N ALA A 69 -1.84 -7.42 13.49
CA ALA A 69 -1.21 -7.67 12.20
C ALA A 69 -2.18 -8.35 11.21
N VAL A 70 -2.95 -9.36 11.65
CA VAL A 70 -3.94 -10.01 10.79
C VAL A 70 -5.04 -9.02 10.36
N ARG A 71 -5.54 -8.18 11.27
CA ARG A 71 -6.55 -7.15 10.94
C ARG A 71 -6.01 -6.13 9.95
N TYR A 72 -4.81 -5.63 10.18
CA TYR A 72 -4.16 -4.64 9.31
C TYR A 72 -3.89 -5.22 7.93
N TRP A 73 -3.41 -6.46 7.86
CA TRP A 73 -3.21 -7.14 6.58
C TRP A 73 -4.50 -7.26 5.77
N LYS A 74 -5.62 -7.64 6.37
CA LYS A 74 -6.91 -7.69 5.67
C LYS A 74 -7.30 -6.34 5.06
N ARG A 75 -7.08 -5.24 5.79
CA ARG A 75 -7.31 -3.88 5.22
C ARG A 75 -6.32 -3.56 4.10
N VAL A 76 -5.05 -3.96 4.22
CA VAL A 76 -4.08 -3.79 3.13
C VAL A 76 -4.50 -4.58 1.88
N VAL A 77 -4.99 -5.81 2.02
CA VAL A 77 -5.52 -6.59 0.89
C VAL A 77 -6.66 -5.86 0.20
N GLN A 78 -7.60 -5.29 0.97
CA GLN A 78 -8.68 -4.47 0.40
C GLN A 78 -8.13 -3.26 -0.38
N ILE A 79 -7.19 -2.52 0.22
CA ILE A 79 -6.54 -1.38 -0.45
C ILE A 79 -5.85 -1.83 -1.75
N THR A 80 -5.17 -2.99 -1.74
CA THR A 80 -4.53 -3.54 -2.95
C THR A 80 -5.56 -3.86 -4.03
N VAL A 81 -6.71 -4.43 -3.68
CA VAL A 81 -7.81 -4.67 -4.64
C VAL A 81 -8.34 -3.35 -5.20
N ASP A 82 -8.54 -2.35 -4.35
CA ASP A 82 -9.07 -1.04 -4.75
C ASP A 82 -8.09 -0.26 -5.66
N LEU A 83 -6.80 -0.57 -5.60
CA LEU A 83 -5.77 0.01 -6.46
C LEU A 83 -5.79 -0.54 -7.91
N GLY A 84 -6.40 -1.71 -8.15
CA GLY A 84 -6.49 -2.34 -9.46
C GLY A 84 -5.38 -3.34 -9.72
#